data_AF-A0A830GPG7-F1
#
_entry.id   AF-A0A830GPG7-F1
#
_cell.length_a   1.000
_cell.length_b   1.000
_cell.length_c   1.000
_cell.angle_alpha   90.00
_cell.angle_beta   90.00
_cell.angle_gamma   90.00
#
_symmetry.space_group_name_H-M   'P 1'
#
loop_
_entity.id
_entity.type
_entity.pdbx_description
1 polymer ?
#
loop_
_entity_poly.entity_id
_entity_poly.type
_entity_poly.pdbx_seq_one_letter_code
_entity_poly.pdbx_strand_id
1 'polypeptide(L)'
;MPDRRTVLRATAGLAAATAGLTAATGGALAHFPRELDVEVKPDSEESPINPESNGVTAVVVYQTEEFDPTIEDVRYRFGAPEAVADGDGATPVRSHTDDVNEDGSMDLVLQFRTAEAGFDDDSETAELRWDRDAGREHGLSGRDTIRTVGDCRR
;
A
#
# COMPACT_ATOMS: atom_id res chain seq x y z
N MET A 1 60.27 -59.19 -12.54
CA MET A 1 58.80 -59.36 -12.57
C MET A 1 58.15 -57.99 -12.36
N PRO A 2 57.52 -57.43 -13.40
CA PRO A 2 56.30 -56.63 -13.24
C PRO A 2 55.12 -57.28 -13.99
N ASP A 3 54.15 -57.71 -13.20
CA ASP A 3 52.75 -58.04 -13.53
C ASP A 3 52.02 -56.66 -13.66
N ARG A 4 51.10 -56.29 -14.57
CA ARG A 4 49.86 -56.90 -15.08
C ARG A 4 49.38 -56.11 -16.33
N ARG A 5 49.09 -56.79 -17.44
CA ARG A 5 47.75 -57.04 -18.05
C ARG A 5 46.93 -55.77 -18.38
N THR A 6 46.78 -55.38 -19.66
CA THR A 6 45.95 -55.97 -20.75
C THR A 6 44.54 -55.35 -20.80
N VAL A 7 44.35 -54.53 -21.86
CA VAL A 7 43.24 -54.47 -22.84
C VAL A 7 41.79 -54.48 -22.33
N LEU A 8 40.97 -53.51 -22.79
CA LEU A 8 39.73 -53.74 -23.58
C LEU A 8 38.81 -52.50 -23.65
N ARG A 9 38.56 -52.08 -24.89
CA ARG A 9 37.25 -51.81 -25.54
C ARG A 9 36.33 -50.76 -24.90
N ALA A 10 36.10 -49.62 -25.54
CA ALA A 10 35.25 -49.38 -26.73
C ALA A 10 33.81 -48.96 -26.36
N THR A 11 33.44 -47.81 -26.90
CA THR A 11 32.09 -47.33 -27.29
C THR A 11 31.01 -47.21 -26.21
N ALA A 12 30.58 -45.97 -25.97
CA ALA A 12 29.21 -45.54 -26.23
C ALA A 12 29.14 -44.01 -26.09
N GLY A 13 28.83 -43.32 -27.19
CA GLY A 13 28.47 -41.92 -27.16
C GLY A 13 27.10 -41.78 -26.51
N LEU A 14 27.02 -40.95 -25.47
CA LEU A 14 25.77 -40.45 -24.91
C LEU A 14 25.74 -38.95 -25.17
N ALA A 15 25.08 -38.56 -26.26
CA ALA A 15 24.57 -37.21 -26.43
C ALA A 15 23.32 -37.11 -25.57
N ALA A 16 23.43 -36.44 -24.42
CA ALA A 16 22.28 -36.06 -23.60
C ALA A 16 22.27 -34.53 -23.52
N ALA A 17 21.15 -33.95 -23.96
CA ALA A 17 20.93 -32.53 -24.14
C ALA A 17 21.26 -31.73 -22.88
N THR A 18 22.01 -30.64 -23.05
CA THR A 18 22.11 -29.56 -22.06
C THR A 18 20.76 -28.84 -22.03
N ALA A 19 19.82 -29.34 -21.22
CA ALA A 19 18.69 -28.54 -20.78
C ALA A 19 19.28 -27.48 -19.84
N GLY A 20 19.52 -26.28 -20.39
CA GLY A 20 19.83 -25.11 -19.60
C GLY A 20 18.65 -24.84 -18.68
N LEU A 21 18.78 -25.24 -17.42
CA LEU A 21 17.99 -24.65 -16.36
C LEU A 21 18.53 -23.23 -16.20
N THR A 22 17.95 -22.28 -16.90
CA THR A 22 17.89 -20.92 -16.38
C THR A 22 17.15 -21.03 -15.06
N ALA A 23 17.88 -21.20 -13.97
CA ALA A 23 17.41 -20.74 -12.69
C ALA A 23 17.07 -19.27 -12.95
N ALA A 24 15.77 -18.98 -13.06
CA ALA A 24 15.30 -17.64 -12.85
C ALA A 24 15.97 -17.24 -11.54
N THR A 25 16.90 -16.29 -11.60
CA THR A 25 17.25 -15.50 -10.45
C THR A 25 15.92 -14.90 -10.04
N GLY A 26 15.21 -15.60 -9.14
CA GLY A 26 14.07 -15.06 -8.46
C GLY A 26 14.61 -13.79 -7.87
N GLY A 27 14.26 -12.66 -8.49
CA GLY A 27 14.40 -11.41 -7.80
C GLY A 27 13.70 -11.67 -6.48
N ALA A 28 14.44 -11.56 -5.38
CA ALA A 28 13.80 -11.06 -4.20
C ALA A 28 13.21 -9.73 -4.67
N LEU A 29 11.93 -9.75 -5.07
CA LEU A 29 11.12 -8.56 -5.03
C LEU A 29 11.29 -8.15 -3.57
N ALA A 30 12.10 -7.13 -3.33
CA ALA A 30 12.14 -6.50 -2.04
C ALA A 30 10.69 -6.07 -1.81
N HIS A 31 9.97 -6.87 -1.03
CA HIS A 31 8.60 -6.62 -0.67
C HIS A 31 8.66 -5.58 0.43
N PHE A 32 9.04 -4.36 0.05
CA PHE A 32 8.72 -3.19 0.85
C PHE A 32 7.20 -3.22 1.01
N PRO A 33 6.66 -3.08 2.23
CA PRO A 33 5.22 -3.00 2.41
C PRO A 33 4.72 -1.92 1.46
N ARG A 34 3.82 -2.28 0.55
CA ARG A 34 3.19 -1.33 -0.39
C ARG A 34 2.02 -0.60 0.27
N GLU A 35 1.74 -0.96 1.51
CA GLU A 35 0.51 -0.62 2.20
C GLU A 35 0.82 0.21 3.44
N LEU A 36 0.09 1.32 3.57
CA LEU A 36 -0.02 2.04 4.83
C LEU A 36 -1.08 1.34 5.66
N ASP A 37 -0.85 1.19 6.96
CA ASP A 37 -1.90 0.80 7.89
C ASP A 37 -2.72 2.04 8.24
N VAL A 38 -3.99 2.07 7.82
CA VAL A 38 -4.84 3.27 7.88
C VAL A 38 -6.22 2.95 8.40
N GLU A 39 -6.79 3.89 9.12
CA GLU A 39 -8.17 3.82 9.62
C GLU A 39 -8.90 5.14 9.36
N VAL A 40 -10.07 5.04 8.73
CA VAL A 40 -10.91 6.20 8.44
C VAL A 40 -11.92 6.37 9.56
N LYS A 41 -12.00 7.58 10.12
CA LYS A 41 -12.84 7.90 11.29
C LYS A 41 -12.58 6.93 12.45
N PRO A 42 -11.41 7.07 13.11
CA PRO A 42 -11.14 6.27 14.29
C PRO A 42 -12.26 6.41 15.31
N ASP A 43 -12.53 5.33 16.04
CA ASP A 43 -13.64 5.19 17.00
C ASP A 43 -15.06 5.20 16.40
N SER A 44 -15.20 5.09 15.07
CA SER A 44 -16.51 5.00 14.42
C SER A 44 -16.80 3.61 13.91
N GLU A 45 -17.99 3.09 14.22
CA GLU A 45 -18.49 1.86 13.61
C GLU A 45 -18.75 2.07 12.11
N GLU A 46 -18.20 1.20 11.25
CA GLU A 46 -18.38 1.19 9.79
C GLU A 46 -17.90 2.45 9.04
N SER A 47 -17.16 3.35 9.69
CA SER A 47 -16.55 4.53 9.07
C SER A 47 -17.52 5.31 8.15
N PRO A 48 -18.66 5.80 8.67
CA PRO A 48 -19.74 6.33 7.84
C PRO A 48 -19.34 7.67 7.23
N ILE A 49 -19.41 7.83 5.92
CA ILE A 49 -19.07 9.06 5.20
C ILE A 49 -20.32 9.65 4.54
N ASN A 50 -20.59 10.93 4.78
CA ASN A 50 -21.58 11.65 3.97
C ASN A 50 -20.83 12.47 2.92
N PRO A 51 -20.90 12.11 1.62
CA PRO A 51 -20.17 12.81 0.58
C PRO A 51 -20.58 14.29 0.42
N GLU A 52 -21.84 14.64 0.72
CA GLU A 52 -22.34 16.03 0.69
C GLU A 52 -21.93 16.85 1.93
N SER A 53 -21.25 16.25 2.90
CA SER A 53 -20.82 16.93 4.11
C SER A 53 -19.74 17.97 3.81
N ASN A 54 -19.98 19.21 4.25
CA ASN A 54 -18.96 20.28 4.29
C ASN A 54 -18.01 20.14 5.51
N GLY A 55 -18.09 19.02 6.23
CA GLY A 55 -17.25 18.72 7.37
C GLY A 55 -15.86 18.20 6.98
N VAL A 56 -15.19 17.64 7.97
CA VAL A 56 -13.91 16.95 7.80
C VAL A 56 -14.02 15.48 8.14
N THR A 57 -13.27 14.66 7.42
CA THR A 57 -13.04 13.24 7.71
C THR A 57 -11.64 13.11 8.30
N ALA A 58 -11.56 12.50 9.49
CA ALA A 58 -10.28 12.13 10.09
C ALA A 58 -9.81 10.79 9.53
N VAL A 59 -8.51 10.65 9.31
CA VAL A 59 -7.85 9.41 8.87
C VAL A 59 -6.58 9.26 9.67
N VAL A 60 -6.38 8.10 10.27
CA VAL A 60 -5.17 7.74 11.01
C VAL A 60 -4.25 6.96 10.09
N VAL A 61 -2.96 7.22 10.18
CA VAL A 61 -1.90 6.38 9.65
C VAL A 61 -1.16 5.83 10.84
N TYR A 62 -1.28 4.53 11.08
CA TYR A 62 -0.64 3.89 12.23
C TYR A 62 0.86 3.80 12.03
N GLN A 63 1.60 4.04 13.11
CA GLN A 63 3.03 3.76 13.12
C GLN A 63 3.25 2.24 13.08
N THR A 64 4.19 1.81 12.25
CA THR A 64 4.62 0.40 12.19
C THR A 64 6.13 0.31 12.33
N GLU A 65 6.64 -0.90 12.52
CA GLU A 65 8.10 -1.14 12.52
C GLU A 65 8.76 -0.73 11.19
N GLU A 66 8.01 -0.70 10.09
CA GLU A 66 8.50 -0.44 8.74
C GLU A 66 8.24 1.01 8.27
N PHE A 67 7.31 1.72 8.90
CA PHE A 67 6.90 3.07 8.51
C PHE A 67 6.55 3.93 9.72
N ASP A 68 7.28 5.04 9.89
CA ASP A 68 6.99 6.09 10.87
C ASP A 68 6.38 7.29 10.13
N PRO A 69 5.07 7.56 10.29
CA PRO A 69 4.39 8.64 9.57
C PRO A 69 4.76 10.03 10.10
N THR A 70 5.44 10.15 11.24
CA THR A 70 5.67 11.43 11.94
C THR A 70 6.95 12.14 11.51
N ILE A 71 7.91 11.41 10.93
CA ILE A 71 9.27 11.90 10.64
C ILE A 71 9.46 12.43 9.21
N GLU A 72 8.56 12.08 8.29
CA GLU A 72 8.66 12.41 6.87
C GLU A 72 7.79 13.63 6.51
N ASP A 73 8.28 14.53 5.64
CA ASP A 73 7.49 15.65 5.09
C ASP A 73 6.61 15.10 3.95
N VAL A 74 5.47 14.56 4.36
CA VAL A 74 4.64 13.64 3.57
C VAL A 74 3.52 14.36 2.83
N ARG A 75 3.39 14.07 1.53
CA ARG A 75 2.24 14.52 0.72
C ARG A 75 1.20 13.41 0.67
N TYR A 76 0.08 13.63 1.36
CA TYR A 76 -1.05 12.72 1.35
C TYR A 76 -2.17 13.16 0.42
N ARG A 77 -2.85 12.17 -0.14
CA ARG A 77 -4.05 12.32 -0.95
C ARG A 77 -5.07 11.28 -0.53
N PHE A 78 -6.24 11.73 -0.12
CA PHE A 78 -7.31 10.89 0.42
C PHE A 78 -8.57 10.98 -0.42
N GLY A 79 -9.23 9.86 -0.66
CA GLY A 79 -10.51 9.85 -1.36
C GLY A 79 -10.96 8.51 -1.88
N ALA A 80 -11.94 8.55 -2.78
CA ALA A 80 -12.35 7.38 -3.54
C ALA A 80 -11.15 6.85 -4.36
N PRO A 81 -10.95 5.52 -4.43
CA PRO A 81 -9.81 4.92 -5.14
C PRO A 81 -9.62 5.43 -6.56
N GLU A 82 -10.72 5.64 -7.29
CA GLU A 82 -10.70 6.18 -8.66
C GLU A 82 -10.28 7.66 -8.70
N ALA A 83 -10.87 8.51 -7.85
CA ALA A 83 -10.50 9.92 -7.76
C ALA A 83 -9.02 10.10 -7.41
N VAL A 84 -8.53 9.33 -6.43
CA VAL A 84 -7.12 9.34 -6.03
C VAL A 84 -6.22 8.81 -7.15
N ALA A 85 -6.67 7.80 -7.91
CA ALA A 85 -5.93 7.26 -9.06
C ALA A 85 -5.75 8.27 -10.20
N ASP A 86 -6.75 9.12 -10.44
CA ASP A 86 -6.70 10.20 -11.42
C ASP A 86 -5.89 11.43 -10.93
N GLY A 87 -5.38 11.37 -9.69
CA GLY A 87 -4.64 12.46 -9.06
C GLY A 87 -5.53 13.59 -8.53
N ASP A 88 -6.83 13.33 -8.41
CA ASP A 88 -7.82 14.12 -7.68
C ASP A 88 -7.91 13.65 -6.21
N GLY A 89 -8.93 14.03 -5.45
CA GLY A 89 -9.05 13.74 -4.03
C GLY A 89 -8.45 14.81 -3.12
N ALA A 90 -8.73 14.67 -1.83
CA ALA A 90 -8.48 15.67 -0.82
C ALA A 90 -7.02 15.69 -0.36
N THR A 91 -6.51 16.89 -0.08
CA THR A 91 -5.24 17.09 0.63
C THR A 91 -5.51 17.39 2.10
N PRO A 92 -4.61 17.04 3.03
CA PRO A 92 -4.87 17.22 4.44
C PRO A 92 -4.94 18.73 4.77
N VAL A 93 -6.00 19.15 5.45
CA VAL A 93 -6.17 20.54 5.90
C VAL A 93 -5.60 20.78 7.29
N ARG A 94 -5.44 19.71 8.09
CA ARG A 94 -4.79 19.70 9.40
C ARG A 94 -4.17 18.33 9.65
N SER A 95 -3.15 18.32 10.49
CA SER A 95 -2.52 17.11 11.00
C SER A 95 -2.10 17.29 12.47
N HIS A 96 -2.03 16.19 13.19
CA HIS A 96 -1.41 16.09 14.52
C HIS A 96 -0.99 14.64 14.77
N THR A 97 -0.17 14.44 15.80
CA THR A 97 0.26 13.11 16.24
C THR A 97 -0.45 12.72 17.54
N ASP A 98 -0.92 11.48 17.62
CA ASP A 98 -1.55 10.90 18.82
C ASP A 98 -1.33 9.39 18.84
N ASP A 99 -1.37 8.75 20.00
CA ASP A 99 -1.31 7.29 20.15
C ASP A 99 -2.75 6.76 20.13
N VAL A 100 -3.27 6.49 18.92
CA VAL A 100 -4.71 6.22 18.73
C VAL A 100 -5.07 4.80 19.12
N ASN A 101 -4.19 3.84 18.86
CA ASN A 101 -4.40 2.43 19.18
C ASN A 101 -3.90 2.02 20.59
N GLU A 102 -3.34 2.96 21.36
CA GLU A 102 -2.78 2.76 22.70
C GLU A 102 -1.63 1.74 22.74
N ASP A 103 -0.83 1.64 21.66
CA ASP A 103 0.30 0.71 21.56
C ASP A 103 1.63 1.28 22.08
N GLY A 104 1.66 2.58 22.39
CA GLY A 104 2.83 3.31 22.86
C GLY A 104 3.68 3.96 21.76
N SER A 105 3.24 3.86 20.51
CA SER A 105 3.81 4.52 19.32
C SER A 105 2.96 5.73 18.94
N MET A 106 3.54 6.69 18.20
CA MET A 106 2.81 7.91 17.82
C MET A 106 2.29 7.79 16.39
N ASP A 107 0.97 7.79 16.23
CA ASP A 107 0.31 7.75 14.95
C ASP A 107 0.15 9.15 14.35
N LEU A 108 -0.08 9.21 13.04
CA LEU A 108 -0.40 10.46 12.37
C LEU A 108 -1.88 10.54 12.06
N VAL A 109 -2.55 11.55 12.63
CA VAL A 109 -3.95 11.82 12.38
C VAL A 109 -4.10 13.01 11.44
N LEU A 110 -4.67 12.74 10.27
CA LEU A 110 -4.89 13.67 9.18
C LEU A 110 -6.36 14.04 9.07
N GLN A 111 -6.67 15.32 8.81
CA GLN A 111 -8.03 15.77 8.56
C GLN A 111 -8.18 16.22 7.11
N PHE A 112 -9.18 15.70 6.42
CA PHE A 112 -9.48 16.00 5.01
C PHE A 112 -10.88 16.59 4.89
N ARG A 113 -11.10 17.48 3.92
CA ARG A 113 -12.46 17.93 3.59
C ARG A 113 -13.21 16.80 2.90
N THR A 114 -14.35 16.40 3.47
CA THR A 114 -15.11 15.25 2.95
C THR A 114 -15.59 15.49 1.52
N ALA A 115 -16.09 16.69 1.22
CA ALA A 115 -16.56 17.06 -0.12
C ALA A 115 -15.46 17.08 -1.22
N GLU A 116 -14.17 17.11 -0.84
CA GLU A 116 -13.05 17.08 -1.78
C GLU A 116 -12.51 15.65 -2.00
N ALA A 117 -13.02 14.66 -1.26
CA ALA A 117 -12.54 13.28 -1.30
C ALA A 117 -13.11 12.47 -2.47
N GLY A 118 -14.06 13.03 -3.23
CA GLY A 118 -14.59 12.41 -4.44
C GLY A 118 -15.37 11.11 -4.22
N PHE A 119 -15.99 10.93 -3.05
CA PHE A 119 -16.89 9.81 -2.81
C PHE A 119 -18.26 10.07 -3.46
N ASP A 120 -18.87 9.00 -3.97
CA ASP A 120 -20.25 8.96 -4.44
C ASP A 120 -21.11 8.05 -3.54
N ASP A 121 -22.42 8.00 -3.77
CA ASP A 121 -23.38 7.20 -2.98
C ASP A 121 -23.03 5.71 -2.89
N ASP A 122 -22.32 5.17 -3.87
CA ASP A 122 -21.97 3.75 -3.97
C ASP A 122 -20.51 3.45 -3.52
N SER A 123 -19.81 4.42 -2.93
CA SER A 123 -18.43 4.22 -2.48
C SER A 123 -18.34 3.33 -1.23
N GLU A 124 -17.63 2.21 -1.32
CA GLU A 124 -17.45 1.24 -0.23
C GLU A 124 -16.01 1.21 0.32
N THR A 125 -15.09 1.94 -0.31
CA THR A 125 -13.66 1.93 0.03
C THR A 125 -13.10 3.33 -0.06
N ALA A 126 -12.28 3.69 0.92
CA ALA A 126 -11.44 4.87 0.91
C ALA A 126 -9.97 4.49 0.70
N GLU A 127 -9.23 5.33 0.00
CA GLU A 127 -7.80 5.14 -0.22
C GLU A 127 -7.02 6.38 0.22
N LEU A 128 -5.93 6.16 0.93
CA LEU A 128 -4.94 7.17 1.28
C LEU A 128 -3.65 6.86 0.53
N ARG A 129 -3.19 7.77 -0.32
CA ARG A 129 -1.89 7.67 -0.99
C ARG A 129 -0.88 8.62 -0.39
N TRP A 130 0.36 8.15 -0.35
CA TRP A 130 1.55 8.92 -0.03
C TRP A 130 2.42 9.06 -1.28
N ASP A 131 2.74 10.30 -1.65
CA ASP A 131 3.62 10.60 -2.79
C ASP A 131 5.05 10.92 -2.31
N ARG A 132 6.03 10.12 -2.74
CA ARG A 132 7.46 10.30 -2.38
C ARG A 132 8.04 11.63 -2.85
N ASP A 133 7.62 12.06 -4.04
CA ASP A 133 8.21 13.20 -4.73
C ASP A 133 7.13 14.04 -5.43
N ALA A 134 7.51 15.23 -5.91
CA ALA A 134 6.61 16.12 -6.65
C ALA A 134 6.10 15.51 -7.98
N GLY A 135 6.66 14.38 -8.41
CA GLY A 135 6.29 13.66 -9.63
C GLY A 135 4.97 12.90 -9.57
N ARG A 136 4.28 12.86 -8.41
CA ARG A 136 3.02 12.12 -8.20
C ARG A 136 3.11 10.60 -8.42
N GLU A 137 4.33 10.05 -8.36
CA GLU A 137 4.51 8.60 -8.23
C GLU A 137 4.24 8.23 -6.77
N HIS A 138 3.15 7.50 -6.53
CA HIS A 138 2.78 7.10 -5.17
C HIS A 138 3.81 6.11 -4.63
N GLY A 139 4.36 6.39 -3.45
CA GLY A 139 5.30 5.50 -2.78
C GLY A 139 4.59 4.36 -2.03
N LEU A 140 3.51 4.69 -1.32
CA LEU A 140 2.74 3.82 -0.43
C LEU A 140 1.27 4.21 -0.49
N SER A 141 0.37 3.26 -0.22
CA SER A 141 -1.07 3.50 -0.19
C SER A 141 -1.78 2.63 0.84
N GLY A 142 -2.67 3.18 1.65
CA GLY A 142 -3.54 2.41 2.55
C GLY A 142 -4.99 2.46 2.09
N ARG A 143 -5.78 1.44 2.43
CA ARG A 143 -7.22 1.41 2.16
C ARG A 143 -7.99 1.03 3.42
N ASP A 144 -9.18 1.58 3.54
CA ASP A 144 -10.14 1.22 4.57
C ASP A 144 -11.54 1.05 3.98
N THR A 145 -12.36 0.22 4.63
CA THR A 145 -13.77 0.05 4.26
C THR A 145 -14.56 1.20 4.84
N ILE A 146 -15.44 1.79 4.02
CA ILE A 146 -16.32 2.88 4.46
C ILE A 146 -17.76 2.55 4.13
N ARG A 147 -18.67 3.24 4.80
CA ARG A 147 -20.09 3.24 4.46
C ARG A 147 -20.56 4.62 4.09
N THR A 148 -21.02 4.81 2.87
CA THR A 148 -21.66 6.07 2.48
C THR A 148 -23.03 6.22 3.17
N VAL A 149 -23.32 7.44 3.63
CA VAL A 149 -24.57 7.78 4.32
C VAL A 149 -25.11 9.11 3.81
N GLY A 150 -26.43 9.21 3.69
CA GLY A 150 -27.07 10.29 2.93
C GLY A 150 -27.18 9.93 1.45
N ASP A 151 -28.06 10.61 0.74
CA ASP A 151 -28.26 10.46 -0.70
C ASP A 151 -27.69 11.70 -1.39
N CYS A 152 -26.72 11.54 -2.29
CA CYS A 152 -26.24 12.60 -3.19
C CYS A 152 -27.28 12.95 -4.27
N ARG A 153 -28.40 12.21 -4.34
CA ARG A 153 -29.57 12.55 -5.14
C ARG A 153 -30.31 13.75 -4.53
N ARG A 154 -29.95 14.95 -4.98
CA ARG A 154 -30.79 16.15 -4.85
C ARG A 154 -31.07 16.86 -6.15
#